data_AF-A0AAD7EEI4-F1
#
_entry.id   AF-A0AAD7EEI4-F1
#
_cell.length_a   1.000
_cell.length_b   1.000
_cell.length_c   1.000
_cell.angle_alpha   90.00
_cell.angle_beta   90.00
_cell.angle_gamma   90.00
#
_symmetry.space_group_name_H-M   'P 1'
#
loop_
_entity.id
_entity.type
_entity.pdbx_description
1 polymer ?
#
loop_
_entity_poly.entity_id
_entity_poly.type
_entity_poly.pdbx_seq_one_letter_code
_entity_poly.pdbx_strand_id
1 'polypeptide(L)'
;YDLGTTQVKPHGAFYGQTAHSLHVARAVVAAAKTFSTEDQKVAFVGLAGTGLGIDATQTKWFADLDYDATRKLLITKTHKPVSKDEIRKRVTHLLETHEVTTNAESFLLLGGQVTEVSFCCHSDTP
;
A
#
# COMPACT_ATOMS: atom_id res chain seq x y z
N TYR A 1 -29.27 3.34 -0.95
CA TYR A 1 -28.23 3.50 0.08
C TYR A 1 -27.43 4.73 -0.27
N ASP A 2 -27.34 5.69 0.65
CA ASP A 2 -26.49 6.87 0.51
C ASP A 2 -25.17 6.58 1.22
N LEU A 3 -24.21 5.99 0.50
CA LEU A 3 -22.91 5.61 1.04
C LEU A 3 -21.86 6.62 0.57
N GLY A 4 -21.29 7.36 1.53
CA GLY A 4 -20.23 8.33 1.28
C GLY A 4 -18.87 7.66 0.98
N THR A 5 -17.97 8.39 0.35
CA THR A 5 -16.59 7.93 0.07
C THR A 5 -15.74 7.98 1.33
N THR A 6 -15.15 6.87 1.75
CA THR A 6 -14.33 6.81 2.96
C THR A 6 -12.83 6.98 2.68
N GLN A 7 -12.37 6.61 1.49
CA GLN A 7 -10.95 6.59 1.14
C GLN A 7 -10.70 6.75 -0.37
N VAL A 8 -9.51 7.23 -0.72
CA VAL A 8 -8.99 7.29 -2.10
C VAL A 8 -7.69 6.50 -2.16
N LYS A 9 -7.65 5.51 -3.06
CA LYS A 9 -6.45 4.73 -3.40
C LYS A 9 -6.11 4.94 -4.88
N PRO A 10 -4.99 5.60 -5.22
CA PRO A 10 -4.51 5.64 -6.60
C PRO A 10 -4.31 4.24 -7.19
N HIS A 11 -4.34 4.12 -8.50
CA HIS A 11 -4.21 2.84 -9.19
C HIS A 11 -2.91 2.74 -10.01
N GLY A 12 -2.37 1.51 -10.11
CA GLY A 12 -1.28 1.15 -11.02
C GLY A 12 -0.03 2.05 -10.91
N ALA A 13 0.51 2.44 -12.06
CA ALA A 13 1.71 3.28 -12.13
C ALA A 13 1.56 4.62 -11.38
N PHE A 14 0.35 5.19 -11.33
CA PHE A 14 0.11 6.43 -10.58
C PHE A 14 0.23 6.22 -9.06
N TYR A 15 -0.18 5.04 -8.55
CA TYR A 15 0.08 4.64 -7.18
C TYR A 15 1.57 4.51 -6.88
N GLY A 16 2.34 3.93 -7.80
CA GLY A 16 3.80 3.89 -7.68
C GLY A 16 4.43 5.29 -7.64
N GLN A 17 3.95 6.21 -8.48
CA GLN A 17 4.44 7.59 -8.48
C GLN A 17 4.15 8.31 -7.16
N THR A 18 2.99 8.09 -6.54
CA THR A 18 2.70 8.68 -5.22
C THR A 18 3.61 8.12 -4.13
N ALA A 19 4.06 6.87 -4.24
CA ALA A 19 5.01 6.27 -3.29
C ALA A 19 6.46 6.80 -3.43
N HIS A 20 6.80 7.48 -4.53
CA HIS A 20 8.17 7.93 -4.82
C HIS A 20 8.32 9.45 -4.97
N SER A 21 7.23 10.19 -5.08
CA SER A 21 7.25 11.65 -5.22
C SER A 21 6.38 12.32 -4.17
N LEU A 22 7.03 13.00 -3.22
CA LEU A 22 6.36 13.81 -2.20
C LEU A 22 5.42 14.85 -2.81
N HIS A 23 5.81 15.44 -3.95
CA HIS A 23 4.98 16.42 -4.65
C HIS A 23 3.67 15.80 -5.17
N VAL A 24 3.77 14.65 -5.85
CA VAL A 24 2.59 13.93 -6.36
C VAL A 24 1.72 13.44 -5.22
N ALA A 25 2.33 12.88 -4.16
CA ALA A 25 1.60 12.41 -3.00
C ALA A 25 0.84 13.55 -2.28
N ARG A 26 1.45 14.73 -2.12
CA ARG A 26 0.78 15.93 -1.58
C ARG A 26 -0.38 16.38 -2.45
N ALA A 27 -0.22 16.37 -3.77
CA ALA A 27 -1.28 16.74 -4.71
C ALA A 27 -2.48 15.79 -4.59
N VAL A 28 -2.25 14.49 -4.48
CA VAL A 28 -3.33 13.51 -4.29
C VAL A 28 -4.01 13.65 -2.93
N VAL A 29 -3.26 13.90 -1.85
CA VAL A 29 -3.85 14.19 -0.54
C VAL A 29 -4.70 15.46 -0.58
N ALA A 30 -4.25 16.51 -1.26
CA ALA A 30 -5.03 17.73 -1.44
C ALA A 30 -6.32 17.47 -2.21
N ALA A 31 -6.27 16.67 -3.28
CA ALA A 31 -7.45 16.25 -4.01
C ALA A 31 -8.40 15.39 -3.16
N ALA A 32 -7.90 14.44 -2.37
CA ALA A 32 -8.74 13.64 -1.46
C ALA A 32 -9.51 14.50 -0.45
N LYS A 33 -8.88 15.58 0.05
CA LYS A 33 -9.51 16.52 0.98
C LYS A 33 -10.71 17.26 0.39
N THR A 34 -10.78 17.48 -0.93
CA THR A 34 -11.94 18.15 -1.55
C THR A 34 -13.21 17.31 -1.52
N PHE A 35 -13.08 15.99 -1.31
CA PHE A 35 -14.20 15.08 -1.12
C PHE A 35 -14.60 14.90 0.35
N SER A 36 -13.86 15.54 1.28
CA SER A 36 -14.18 15.50 2.70
C SER A 36 -15.22 16.57 3.05
N THR A 37 -16.16 16.23 3.92
CA THR A 37 -17.09 17.17 4.55
C THR A 37 -16.65 17.47 5.99
N GLU A 38 -17.43 18.28 6.71
CA GLU A 38 -17.22 18.47 8.15
C GLU A 38 -17.37 17.15 8.91
N ASP A 39 -18.42 16.39 8.59
CA ASP A 39 -18.78 15.15 9.28
C ASP A 39 -18.04 13.90 8.76
N GLN A 40 -17.42 13.96 7.58
CA GLN A 40 -16.77 12.81 6.96
C GLN A 40 -15.44 13.18 6.31
N LYS A 41 -14.34 12.59 6.80
CA LYS A 41 -13.01 12.74 6.20
C LYS A 41 -12.71 11.59 5.26
N VAL A 42 -12.17 11.93 4.08
CA VAL A 42 -11.72 10.96 3.08
C VAL A 42 -10.24 10.66 3.30
N ALA A 43 -9.95 9.41 3.62
CA ALA A 43 -8.59 8.93 3.84
C ALA A 43 -7.79 8.82 2.53
N PHE A 44 -6.48 9.09 2.58
CA PHE A 44 -5.56 8.74 1.51
C PHE A 44 -4.88 7.42 1.83
N VAL A 45 -4.98 6.47 0.91
CA VAL A 45 -4.36 5.14 1.04
C VAL A 45 -3.00 5.16 0.35
N GLY A 46 -1.95 5.22 1.15
CA GLY A 46 -0.56 5.22 0.69
C GLY A 46 0.10 3.85 0.82
N LEU A 47 1.29 3.71 0.25
CA LEU A 47 2.12 2.51 0.44
C LEU A 47 2.80 2.60 1.81
N ALA A 48 2.75 1.49 2.56
CA ALA A 48 3.39 1.38 3.87
C ALA A 48 4.90 1.66 3.78
N GLY A 49 5.45 2.39 4.75
CA GLY A 49 6.90 2.56 4.88
C GLY A 49 7.57 3.44 3.81
N THR A 50 6.82 4.20 3.02
CA THR A 50 7.37 5.08 1.94
C THR A 50 8.25 6.22 2.43
N GLY A 51 8.21 6.56 3.73
CA GLY A 51 9.10 7.56 4.34
C GLY A 51 8.89 8.99 3.83
N LEU A 52 7.80 9.27 3.12
CA LEU A 52 7.53 10.58 2.51
C LEU A 52 7.06 11.65 3.52
N GLY A 53 6.88 11.32 4.80
CA GLY A 53 6.41 12.28 5.81
C GLY A 53 5.03 12.85 5.50
N ILE A 54 4.25 12.14 4.70
CA ILE A 54 2.81 12.35 4.57
C ILE A 54 2.17 11.30 5.46
N ASP A 55 1.34 11.74 6.39
CA ASP A 55 0.46 10.85 7.15
C ASP A 55 -0.57 10.27 6.19
N ALA A 56 -0.18 9.20 5.48
CA ALA A 56 -1.15 8.31 4.86
C ALA A 56 -2.00 7.79 6.01
N THR A 57 -3.25 8.22 6.06
CA THR A 57 -4.16 7.85 7.15
C THR A 57 -4.45 6.35 7.15
N GLN A 58 -4.17 5.66 6.04
CA GLN A 58 -4.18 4.21 5.93
C GLN A 58 -3.01 3.71 5.06
N THR A 59 -2.30 2.70 5.56
CA THR A 59 -1.18 2.06 4.87
C THR A 59 -1.61 0.75 4.22
N LYS A 60 -1.34 0.63 2.91
CA LYS A 60 -1.62 -0.57 2.13
C LYS A 60 -0.38 -1.45 2.02
N TRP A 61 -0.58 -2.75 2.12
CA TRP A 61 0.39 -3.78 1.76
C TRP A 61 -0.22 -4.77 0.75
N PHE A 62 0.65 -5.37 -0.05
CA PHE A 62 0.33 -6.24 -1.18
C PHE A 62 1.03 -7.58 -0.99
N ALA A 63 0.27 -8.66 -0.93
CA ALA A 63 0.81 -10.01 -0.70
C ALA A 63 1.32 -10.69 -1.98
N ASP A 64 0.71 -10.29 -3.09
CA ASP A 64 0.84 -10.85 -4.43
C ASP A 64 1.78 -10.04 -5.34
N LEU A 65 2.39 -8.98 -4.79
CA LEU A 65 3.40 -8.17 -5.45
C LEU A 65 4.73 -8.29 -4.72
N ASP A 66 5.81 -8.04 -5.46
CA ASP A 66 7.16 -8.10 -4.91
C ASP A 66 7.60 -6.73 -4.39
N TYR A 67 8.47 -6.76 -3.38
CA TYR A 67 9.20 -5.60 -2.87
C TYR A 67 10.68 -5.78 -3.15
N ASP A 68 11.39 -4.70 -3.45
CA ASP A 68 12.85 -4.75 -3.51
C ASP A 68 13.49 -4.72 -2.11
N ALA A 69 14.82 -4.88 -2.08
CA ALA A 69 15.63 -4.80 -0.87
C ALA A 69 15.59 -3.42 -0.16
N THR A 70 14.89 -2.43 -0.71
CA THR A 70 14.66 -1.10 -0.12
C THR A 70 13.22 -0.89 0.35
N ARG A 71 12.38 -1.94 0.34
CA ARG A 71 10.93 -1.92 0.64
C ARG A 71 10.07 -1.19 -0.39
N LYS A 72 10.58 -0.94 -1.59
CA LYS A 72 9.76 -0.35 -2.65
C LYS A 72 8.93 -1.43 -3.30
N LEU A 73 7.63 -1.16 -3.45
CA LEU A 73 6.72 -2.00 -4.20
C LEU A 73 7.11 -2.00 -5.68
N LEU A 74 7.26 -3.19 -6.26
CA LEU A 74 7.62 -3.37 -7.65
C LEU A 74 6.36 -3.47 -8.51
N ILE A 75 5.90 -2.32 -9.01
CA ILE A 75 4.75 -2.25 -9.92
C ILE A 75 5.24 -2.48 -11.36
N THR A 76 4.98 -3.68 -11.89
CA THR A 76 5.29 -4.06 -13.26
C THR A 76 4.04 -3.98 -14.16
N LYS A 77 4.23 -4.00 -15.48
CA LYS A 77 3.11 -4.06 -16.44
C LYS A 77 2.36 -5.40 -16.41
N THR A 78 3.08 -6.47 -16.07
CA THR A 78 2.56 -7.84 -15.96
C THR A 78 3.09 -8.47 -14.69
N HIS A 79 2.21 -9.11 -13.93
CA HIS A 79 2.55 -9.78 -12.68
C HIS A 79 2.61 -11.29 -12.90
N LYS A 80 3.61 -11.94 -12.28
CA LYS A 80 3.64 -13.40 -12.24
C LYS A 80 2.60 -13.87 -11.21
N PRO A 81 1.82 -14.92 -11.50
CA PRO A 81 0.95 -15.52 -10.51
C PRO A 81 1.75 -15.93 -9.27
N VAL A 82 1.23 -15.60 -8.09
CA VAL A 82 1.77 -16.01 -6.80
C VAL A 82 0.87 -17.11 -6.24
N SER A 83 1.45 -18.24 -5.84
CA SER A 83 0.66 -19.34 -5.31
C SER A 83 -0.04 -18.94 -4.01
N LYS A 84 -1.20 -19.54 -3.72
CA LYS A 84 -1.95 -19.30 -2.48
C LYS A 84 -1.12 -19.62 -1.23
N ASP A 85 -0.25 -20.62 -1.32
CA ASP A 85 0.62 -21.00 -0.20
C ASP A 85 1.71 -19.95 0.04
N GLU A 86 2.27 -19.36 -1.03
CA GLU A 86 3.21 -18.25 -0.90
C GLU A 86 2.53 -16.99 -0.37
N ILE A 87 1.31 -16.67 -0.83
CA ILE A 87 0.51 -15.57 -0.27
C ILE A 87 0.26 -15.79 1.23
N ARG A 88 -0.16 -17.00 1.62
CA ARG A 88 -0.40 -17.36 3.03
C ARG A 88 0.88 -17.17 3.84
N LYS A 89 2.01 -17.68 3.36
CA LYS A 89 3.32 -17.55 4.01
C LYS A 89 3.68 -16.08 4.23
N ARG A 90 3.57 -15.23 3.19
CA ARG A 90 3.89 -13.80 3.27
C ARG A 90 2.98 -13.05 4.24
N VAL A 91 1.67 -13.32 4.21
CA VAL A 91 0.69 -12.71 5.12
C VAL A 91 0.96 -13.11 6.57
N THR A 92 1.14 -14.41 6.83
CA THR A 92 1.43 -14.93 8.17
C THR A 92 2.73 -14.33 8.71
N HIS A 93 3.80 -14.33 7.92
CA HIS A 93 5.07 -13.75 8.32
C HIS A 93 4.93 -12.27 8.69
N LEU A 94 4.27 -11.45 7.86
CA LEU A 94 4.06 -10.03 8.15
C LEU A 94 3.27 -9.81 9.45
N LEU A 95 2.22 -10.61 9.68
CA LEU A 95 1.39 -10.47 10.89
C LEU A 95 2.14 -10.90 12.16
N GLU A 96 3.03 -11.90 12.06
CA GLU A 96 3.77 -12.43 13.20
C GLU A 96 5.04 -11.62 13.52
N THR A 97 5.75 -11.14 12.51
CA THR A 97 7.07 -10.53 12.67
C THR A 97 7.12 -9.03 12.36
N HIS A 98 6.05 -8.47 11.78
CA HIS A 98 6.03 -7.11 11.23
C HIS A 98 7.11 -6.87 10.15
N GLU A 99 7.49 -7.92 9.43
CA GLU A 99 8.46 -7.87 8.33
C GLU A 99 7.82 -8.16 6.97
N VAL A 100 8.41 -7.57 5.93
CA VAL A 100 8.03 -7.74 4.52
C VAL A 100 9.06 -8.62 3.84
N THR A 101 8.60 -9.69 3.20
CA THR A 101 9.42 -10.50 2.29
C THR A 101 9.76 -9.73 1.03
N THR A 102 11.04 -9.69 0.65
CA THR A 102 11.51 -9.08 -0.59
C THR A 102 11.79 -10.11 -1.68
N ASN A 103 11.97 -9.64 -2.92
CA ASN A 103 12.39 -10.48 -4.05
C ASN A 103 13.83 -11.02 -3.96
N ALA A 104 14.62 -10.54 -2.99
CA ALA A 104 15.96 -11.02 -2.69
C ALA A 104 15.95 -12.07 -1.56
N GLU A 105 14.77 -12.63 -1.25
CA GLU A 105 14.55 -13.55 -0.12
C GLU A 105 14.99 -12.99 1.24
N SER A 106 15.06 -11.66 1.36
CA SER A 106 15.34 -10.97 2.61
C SER A 106 14.07 -10.47 3.27
N PHE A 107 14.15 -10.19 4.57
CA PHE A 107 13.07 -9.64 5.37
C PHE A 107 13.39 -8.22 5.78
N LEU A 108 12.41 -7.33 5.68
CA LEU A 108 12.56 -5.91 6.05
C LEU A 108 11.40 -5.47 6.92
N LEU A 109 11.69 -4.83 8.05
CA LEU A 109 10.65 -4.27 8.91
C LEU A 109 9.71 -3.35 8.11
N LEU A 110 8.40 -3.58 8.25
CA LEU A 110 7.33 -2.82 7.60
C LEU A 110 7.39 -1.30 7.90
N GLY A 111 8.15 -0.94 8.94
CA GLY A 111 8.45 0.42 9.37
C GLY A 111 7.97 0.61 10.81
N GLY A 112 8.83 1.17 11.67
CA GLY A 112 8.61 1.20 13.14
C GLY A 112 7.40 2.01 13.64
N GLN A 113 6.62 2.63 12.76
CA GLN A 113 5.43 3.41 13.10
C GLN A 113 4.14 2.83 12.48
N VAL A 114 4.21 1.73 11.73
CA VAL A 114 3.03 1.10 11.12
C VAL A 114 2.39 0.16 12.13
N THR A 115 1.28 0.57 12.73
CA THR A 115 0.50 -0.24 13.69
C THR A 115 -0.69 -0.95 13.05
N GLU A 116 -1.15 -0.47 11.89
CA GLU A 116 -2.29 -1.03 11.16
C GLU A 116 -1.95 -1.20 9.68
N VAL A 117 -2.41 -2.29 9.07
CA VAL A 117 -2.10 -2.63 7.68
C VAL A 117 -3.35 -3.08 6.97
N SER A 118 -3.60 -2.52 5.79
CA SER A 118 -4.67 -2.95 4.90
C SER A 118 -4.11 -3.81 3.77
N PHE A 119 -4.62 -5.04 3.63
CA PHE A 119 -4.19 -5.97 2.59
C PHE A 119 -4.89 -5.68 1.26
N CYS A 120 -4.13 -5.59 0.17
CA CYS A 120 -4.68 -5.53 -1.18
C CYS A 120 -4.82 -6.96 -1.69
N CYS A 121 -6.03 -7.32 -2.12
CA CYS A 121 -6.30 -8.59 -2.76
C CYS A 121 -6.66 -8.28 -4.21
N HIS A 122 -5.80 -8.66 -5.15
CA HIS A 122 -6.12 -8.58 -6.55
C HIS A 122 -7.00 -9.77 -6.93
N SER A 123 -8.08 -9.50 -7.66
CA SER A 123 -8.91 -10.55 -8.28
C SER A 123 -8.48 -10.85 -9.72
N ASP A 124 -7.54 -10.06 -10.24
CA ASP A 124 -7.00 -10.09 -11.60
C ASP A 124 -5.63 -10.78 -11.70
N THR A 125 -5.03 -11.17 -10.57
CA THR A 125 -3.89 -12.09 -10.52
C THR A 125 -4.39 -13.55 -10.58
N PRO A 126 -4.00 -14.35 -11.60
CA PRO A 126 -4.47 -15.73 -11.80
C PRO A 126 -4.18 -16.70 -10.65
#